data_AF-A0A966QF80-F1
#
_entry.id   AF-A0A966QF80-F1
#
_cell.length_a   1.000
_cell.length_b   1.000
_cell.length_c   1.000
_cell.angle_alpha   90.00
_cell.angle_beta   90.00
_cell.angle_gamma   90.00
#
_symmetry.space_group_name_H-M   'P 1'
#
loop_
_entity.id
_entity.type
_entity.pdbx_description
1 polymer ?
#
loop_
_entity_poly.entity_id
_entity_poly.type
_entity_poly.pdbx_seq_one_letter_code
_entity_poly.pdbx_strand_id
1 'polypeptide(L)' 'MARAFPLERVRNIGIAAHIDAGKTTTTERILFYSGVVHKMGEVHDGAAVTDWMEQERERGITITAAAISTS' A
#
# COMPACT_ATOMS: atom_id res chain seq x y z
N MET A 1 15.48 -13.23 -20.83
CA MET A 1 15.48 -11.77 -20.60
C MET A 1 16.42 -11.45 -19.46
N ALA A 2 17.34 -10.49 -19.63
CA ALA A 2 18.14 -9.98 -18.52
C ALA A 2 17.24 -9.17 -17.57
N ARG A 3 17.43 -9.28 -16.25
CA ARG A 3 16.64 -8.54 -15.26
C ARG A 3 16.91 -7.04 -15.38
N ALA A 4 15.86 -6.22 -15.31
CA ALA A 4 15.99 -4.76 -15.27
C ALA A 4 16.68 -4.27 -13.98
N PHE A 5 16.49 -4.99 -12.86
CA PHE A 5 17.05 -4.65 -11.56
C PHE A 5 17.86 -5.82 -10.98
N PRO A 6 19.05 -5.57 -10.38
CA PRO A 6 19.81 -6.58 -9.66
C PRO A 6 19.00 -7.20 -8.51
N LEU A 7 19.07 -8.53 -8.34
CA LEU A 7 18.34 -9.22 -7.26
C LEU A 7 18.67 -8.69 -5.87
N GLU A 8 19.93 -8.36 -5.63
CA GLU A 8 20.42 -7.79 -4.36
C GLU A 8 19.74 -6.46 -3.98
N ARG A 9 19.11 -5.78 -4.93
CA ARG A 9 18.37 -4.52 -4.73
C ARG A 9 16.86 -4.70 -4.61
N VAL A 10 16.33 -5.90 -4.88
CA VAL A 10 14.89 -6.19 -4.74
C VAL A 10 14.54 -6.37 -3.26
N ARG A 11 13.44 -5.76 -2.81
CA ARG A 11 12.90 -5.93 -1.45
C ARG A 11 11.43 -6.31 -1.54
N ASN A 12 11.12 -7.55 -1.18
CA ASN A 12 9.74 -8.02 -1.02
C ASN A 12 9.37 -7.85 0.45
N ILE A 13 8.42 -6.97 0.73
CA ILE A 13 7.97 -6.67 2.10
C ILE A 13 6.45 -6.81 2.20
N GLY A 14 5.97 -7.19 3.38
CA GLY A 14 4.56 -7.21 3.74
C GLY A 14 4.34 -6.42 5.03
N ILE A 15 3.26 -5.64 5.07
CA ILE A 15 2.91 -4.80 6.23
C ILE A 15 1.74 -5.46 6.96
N ALA A 16 2.01 -5.98 8.16
CA ALA A 16 1.03 -6.62 9.03
C ALA A 16 1.11 -6.03 10.44
N ALA A 17 -0.05 -5.80 11.04
CA ALA A 17 -0.22 -5.24 12.37
C ALA A 17 -1.67 -5.46 12.85
N HIS A 18 -1.93 -5.16 14.12
CA HIS A 18 -3.26 -5.24 14.72
C HIS A 18 -4.28 -4.30 14.03
N ILE A 19 -5.58 -4.52 14.26
CA ILE A 19 -6.65 -3.64 13.77
C ILE A 19 -6.38 -2.21 14.29
N ASP A 20 -6.61 -1.21 13.45
CA ASP A 20 -6.37 0.22 13.71
C ASP A 20 -4.91 0.64 14.03
N ALA A 21 -3.93 -0.24 13.82
CA ALA A 21 -2.51 0.09 14.00
C ALA A 21 -1.88 0.87 12.83
N GLY A 22 -2.68 1.37 11.88
CA GLY A 22 -2.19 2.18 10.76
C GLY A 22 -1.43 1.43 9.66
N LYS A 23 -1.71 0.13 9.46
CA LYS A 23 -1.11 -0.68 8.37
C LYS A 23 -1.29 0.01 7.02
N THR A 24 -2.53 0.34 6.67
CA THR A 24 -2.93 0.93 5.40
C THR A 24 -2.33 2.32 5.24
N THR A 25 -2.40 3.15 6.29
CA THR A 25 -1.77 4.47 6.30
C THR A 25 -0.26 4.40 6.05
N THR A 26 0.43 3.41 6.63
CA THR A 26 1.87 3.20 6.41
C THR A 26 2.16 2.79 4.96
N THR A 27 1.35 1.89 4.39
CA THR A 27 1.45 1.48 2.99
C THR A 27 1.30 2.66 2.04
N GLU A 28 0.26 3.49 2.21
CA GLU A 28 0.01 4.67 1.36
C GLU A 28 1.18 5.67 1.42
N ARG A 29 1.81 5.84 2.60
CA ARG A 29 2.99 6.71 2.76
C ARG A 29 4.21 6.15 2.03
N ILE A 30 4.45 4.84 2.11
CA ILE A 30 5.55 4.20 1.36
C ILE A 30 5.37 4.43 -0.14
N LEU A 31 4.15 4.27 -0.67
CA LEU A 31 3.84 4.47 -2.09
C LEU A 31 3.96 5.94 -2.53
N PHE A 32 3.59 6.88 -1.65
CA PHE A 32 3.77 8.30 -1.89
C PHE A 32 5.26 8.67 -1.95
N TYR A 33 6.05 8.23 -0.96
CA TYR A 33 7.49 8.52 -0.92
C TYR A 33 8.29 7.78 -2.01
N SER A 34 7.81 6.64 -2.49
CA SER A 34 8.39 5.96 -3.65
C SER A 34 8.03 6.62 -4.99
N GLY A 35 7.18 7.66 -4.97
CA GLY A 35 6.73 8.37 -6.17
C GLY A 35 5.73 7.61 -7.04
N VAL A 36 5.19 6.48 -6.56
CA VAL A 36 4.18 5.69 -7.30
C VAL A 36 2.80 6.33 -7.22
N VAL A 37 2.50 7.02 -6.12
CA VAL A 37 1.24 7.76 -5.93
C VAL A 37 1.54 9.24 -5.75
N HIS A 38 0.94 10.09 -6.57
CA HIS A 38 1.16 11.55 -6.57
C HIS A 38 0.22 12.35 -5.66
N LYS A 39 -0.73 11.67 -4.99
CA LYS A 39 -1.64 12.27 -4.00
C LYS A 39 -1.62 11.43 -2.73
N MET A 40 -1.48 12.12 -1.60
CA MET A 40 -1.48 11.50 -0.29
C MET A 40 -2.93 11.10 0.05
N GLY A 41 -3.29 9.84 -0.15
CA GLY A 41 -4.60 9.33 0.25
C GLY A 41 -4.64 9.11 1.75
N GLU A 42 -5.61 9.69 2.45
CA GLU A 42 -5.94 9.29 3.82
C GLU A 42 -7.03 8.22 3.79
N VAL A 43 -6.82 7.15 4.56
CA VAL A 43 -7.78 6.04 4.71
C VAL A 43 -9.11 6.57 5.26
N HIS A 44 -9.06 7.58 6.13
CA HIS A 44 -10.23 8.23 6.72
C HIS A 44 -11.09 9.00 5.70
N ASP A 45 -10.49 9.48 4.61
CA ASP A 45 -11.22 10.15 3.52
C ASP A 45 -11.72 9.15 2.46
N GLY A 46 -11.55 7.85 2.71
CA GLY A 46 -11.85 6.79 1.75
C GLY A 46 -10.99 6.86 0.50
N ALA A 47 -9.89 7.62 0.48
CA ALA A 47 -9.05 7.83 -0.71
C ALA A 47 -7.86 6.87 -0.80
N ALA A 48 -7.78 5.86 0.09
CA ALA A 48 -6.76 4.84 0.06
C ALA A 48 -6.80 4.10 -1.29
N VAL A 49 -5.67 4.07 -1.99
CA VAL A 49 -5.53 3.41 -3.29
C VAL A 49 -5.52 1.90 -3.12
N THR A 50 -5.24 1.41 -1.92
CA THR A 50 -5.15 -0.03 -1.63
C THR A 50 -6.47 -0.70 -1.25
N ASP A 51 -7.46 0.05 -0.77
CA ASP A 51 -8.78 -0.45 -0.36
C ASP A 51 -9.80 -0.22 -1.50
N TRP A 52 -9.86 -1.15 -2.46
CA TRP A 52 -10.73 -1.04 -3.64
C TRP A 52 -12.17 -1.45 -3.39
N MET A 53 -12.43 -2.26 -2.35
CA MET A 53 -13.77 -2.73 -2.03
C MET A 53 -14.54 -1.65 -1.27
N GLU A 54 -15.81 -1.44 -1.64
CA GLU A 54 -16.70 -0.51 -0.95
C GLU A 54 -16.81 -0.84 0.55
N GLN A 55 -16.83 -2.13 0.89
CA GLN A 55 -16.86 -2.62 2.28
C GLN A 55 -15.59 -2.29 3.07
N GLU A 56 -14.42 -2.25 2.42
CA GLU A 56 -13.16 -1.86 3.07
C GLU A 56 -13.19 -0.37 3.40
N ARG A 57 -13.68 0.46 2.46
CA ARG A 57 -13.81 1.92 2.62
C ARG A 57 -14.87 2.30 3.65
N GLU A 58 -16.04 1.66 3.63
CA GLU A 58 -17.13 1.93 4.58
C GLU A 58 -16.78 1.57 6.03
N ARG A 59 -15.98 0.50 6.21
CA ARG A 59 -15.67 -0.03 7.55
C ARG A 59 -14.28 0.35 8.05
N GLY A 60 -13.45 0.97 7.21
CA GLY A 60 -12.06 1.31 7.53
C GLY A 60 -11.19 0.09 7.83
N ILE A 61 -11.48 -1.06 7.20
CA ILE A 61 -10.74 -2.31 7.39
C ILE A 61 -10.10 -2.76 6.09
N THR A 62 -8.98 -3.45 6.17
CA THR A 62 -8.37 -4.14 5.02
C THR A 62 -8.79 -5.62 5.05
N ILE A 63 -9.49 -6.06 4.02
CA ILE A 63 -9.95 -7.44 3.82
C ILE A 63 -8.99 -8.17 2.88
N THR A 64 -8.53 -7.49 1.82
CA THR A 64 -7.64 -8.06 0.79
C THR A 64 -6.29 -7.38 0.81
N ALA A 65 -5.20 -8.17 0.78
CA ALA A 65 -3.86 -7.63 0.62
C ALA A 65 -3.61 -7.24 -0.85
N ALA A 66 -3.21 -5.99 -1.09
CA ALA A 66 -2.76 -5.52 -2.40
C ALA A 66 -1.24 -5.72 -2.56
N ALA A 67 -0.81 -6.25 -3.70
CA ALA A 67 0.60 -6.35 -4.07
C ALA A 67 0.96 -5.24 -5.05
N ILE A 68 1.89 -4.36 -4.66
CA ILE A 68 2.32 -3.21 -5.47
C ILE A 68 3.83 -3.28 -5.66
N SER A 69 4.29 -3.05 -6.89
CA SER A 69 5.71 -2.95 -7.23
C SER A 69 6.06 -1.50 -7.50
N THR A 70 7.17 -1.04 -6.92
CA THR A 70 7.74 0.30 -7.15
C THR A 70 9.15 0.13 -7.72
N SER A 71 9.57 1.03 -8.62
CA SER A 71 10.88 1.00 -9.30
C SER A 71 11.87 2.01 -8.73
#